data_AF-A0A6V8L9M4-F1
#
_entry.id   AF-A0A6V8L9M4-F1
#
_cell.length_a   1.000
_cell.length_b   1.000
_cell.length_c   1.000
_cell.angle_alpha   90.00
_cell.angle_beta   90.00
_cell.angle_gamma   90.00
#
_symmetry.space_group_name_H-M   'P 1'
#
loop_
_entity.id
_entity.type
_entity.pdbx_description
1 polymer ?
#
loop_
_entity_poly.entity_id
_entity_poly.type
_entity_poly.pdbx_seq_one_letter_code
_entity_poly.pdbx_strand_id
1 'polypeptide(L)'
;MTDATLARALRYAAARWPVFPCRPGEKAPLGAATPHGVKDATTNPTTITAWWSRYPAANIAVATGAPGPDVVDIDTKDGRRGARSLAQLAAAGLLRGAHAVVVTPSGGYHLYFAGSHQRNGAMPRHGVDFRGIGGYVLAPPSTIDGQPYRIAEWRSSDALVDFDAIRRHLDPPRLAPQPTYGRNGDHRGLVQWMAGQTAGNRNNALYFAARRAIETGASAAVLHQLQAAAVGAGLTATEAARTIRSAVARQKTRG
;
A
#
# COMPACT_ATOMS: atom_id res chain seq x y z
N MET A 1 -27.84 17.09 16.80
CA MET A 1 -27.05 16.31 15.81
C MET A 1 -26.49 14.99 16.37
N THR A 2 -26.76 14.64 17.64
CA THR A 2 -26.20 13.46 18.34
C THR A 2 -26.72 12.12 17.82
N ASP A 3 -27.97 12.08 17.34
CA ASP A 3 -28.63 10.86 16.88
C ASP A 3 -28.12 10.38 15.49
N ALA A 4 -27.74 11.33 14.63
CA ALA A 4 -27.31 11.03 13.25
C ALA A 4 -25.94 10.34 13.20
N THR A 5 -25.00 10.70 14.08
CA THR A 5 -23.65 10.10 14.14
C THR A 5 -23.72 8.67 14.66
N LEU A 6 -24.45 8.44 15.75
CA LEU A 6 -24.69 7.09 16.28
C LEU A 6 -25.37 6.20 15.25
N ALA A 7 -26.47 6.67 14.65
CA ALA A 7 -27.18 5.92 13.62
C ALA A 7 -26.26 5.55 12.45
N ARG A 8 -25.32 6.43 12.07
CA ARG A 8 -24.35 6.13 11.03
C ARG A 8 -23.30 5.11 11.47
N ALA A 9 -22.76 5.22 12.68
CA ALA A 9 -21.80 4.27 13.23
C ALA A 9 -22.41 2.84 13.27
N LEU A 10 -23.66 2.72 13.71
CA LEU A 10 -24.41 1.46 13.70
C LEU A 10 -24.63 0.91 12.29
N ARG A 11 -24.86 1.77 11.29
CA ARG A 11 -24.97 1.34 9.88
C ARG A 11 -23.67 0.78 9.33
N TYR A 12 -22.52 1.36 9.68
CA TYR A 12 -21.22 0.78 9.31
C TYR A 12 -21.01 -0.58 9.98
N ALA A 13 -21.32 -0.69 11.26
CA ALA A 13 -21.22 -1.96 11.98
C ALA A 13 -22.16 -3.04 11.42
N ALA A 14 -23.38 -2.67 11.00
CA ALA A 14 -24.31 -3.58 10.33
C ALA A 14 -23.78 -4.05 8.96
N ALA A 15 -22.96 -3.24 8.28
CA ALA A 15 -22.20 -3.62 7.09
C ALA A 15 -20.94 -4.45 7.39
N ARG A 16 -20.76 -4.89 8.65
CA ARG A 16 -19.60 -5.62 9.18
C ARG A 16 -18.30 -4.81 9.18
N TRP A 17 -18.38 -3.48 9.13
CA TRP A 17 -17.21 -2.62 9.23
C TRP A 17 -16.96 -2.25 10.69
N PRO A 18 -15.82 -2.65 11.28
CA PRO A 18 -15.51 -2.30 12.66
C PRO A 18 -15.28 -0.79 12.77
N VAL A 19 -15.98 -0.15 13.70
CA VAL A 19 -15.88 1.29 13.94
C VAL A 19 -15.34 1.61 15.33
N PHE A 20 -14.84 2.83 15.49
CA PHE A 20 -14.46 3.38 16.78
C PHE A 20 -14.52 4.92 16.78
N PRO A 21 -14.67 5.55 17.95
CA PRO A 21 -14.69 7.00 18.06
C PRO A 21 -13.28 7.62 17.93
N CYS A 22 -13.18 8.68 17.12
CA CYS A 22 -12.06 9.62 17.11
C CYS A 22 -12.46 10.93 17.81
N ARG A 23 -11.47 11.71 18.25
CA ARG A 23 -11.68 13.02 18.84
C ARG A 23 -12.47 13.94 17.90
N PRO A 24 -13.40 14.76 18.40
CA PRO A 24 -14.15 15.71 17.59
C PRO A 24 -13.21 16.63 16.80
N GLY A 25 -13.46 16.82 15.50
CA GLY A 25 -12.65 17.71 14.65
C GLY A 25 -11.24 17.20 14.34
N GLU A 26 -10.83 16.05 14.86
CA GLU A 26 -9.49 15.48 14.70
C GLU A 26 -9.53 14.09 14.07
N LYS A 27 -8.36 13.63 13.59
CA LYS A 27 -8.18 12.27 13.07
C LYS A 27 -7.73 11.26 14.14
N ALA A 28 -7.45 11.69 15.36
CA ALA A 28 -6.87 10.86 16.40
C ALA A 28 -7.93 10.03 17.17
N PRO A 29 -7.65 8.76 17.53
CA PRO A 29 -8.55 7.96 18.36
C PRO A 29 -8.90 8.65 19.68
N LEU A 30 -10.14 8.51 20.13
CA LEU A 30 -10.58 9.03 21.42
C LEU A 30 -10.13 8.06 22.53
N GLY A 31 -8.90 8.25 23.05
CA GLY A 31 -8.27 7.33 24.00
C GLY A 31 -9.10 7.01 25.26
N ALA A 32 -9.98 7.90 25.71
CA ALA A 32 -10.89 7.66 26.83
C ALA A 32 -11.97 6.60 26.52
N ALA A 33 -12.30 6.39 25.25
CA ALA A 33 -13.25 5.39 24.77
C ALA A 33 -12.56 4.16 24.17
N THR A 34 -11.40 4.38 23.54
CA THR A 34 -10.59 3.35 22.85
C THR A 34 -9.11 3.49 23.19
N PRO A 35 -8.67 2.98 24.36
CA PRO A 35 -7.28 3.11 24.81
C PRO A 35 -6.26 2.44 23.90
N HIS A 36 -6.65 1.43 23.11
CA HIS A 36 -5.79 0.77 22.12
C HIS A 36 -6.04 1.26 20.68
N GLY A 37 -6.79 2.37 20.52
CA GLY A 37 -7.09 3.00 19.25
C GLY A 37 -7.84 2.06 18.30
N VAL A 38 -7.35 1.94 17.06
CA VAL A 38 -7.98 1.10 16.02
C VAL A 38 -8.15 -0.37 16.43
N LYS A 39 -7.33 -0.88 17.37
CA LYS A 39 -7.44 -2.26 17.85
C LYS A 39 -8.72 -2.50 18.66
N ASP A 40 -9.34 -1.44 19.19
CA ASP A 40 -10.62 -1.52 19.89
C ASP A 40 -11.81 -1.41 18.94
N ALA A 41 -11.60 -1.23 17.63
CA ALA A 41 -12.68 -1.11 16.67
C ALA A 41 -13.59 -2.35 16.69
N THR A 42 -14.91 -2.12 16.66
CA THR A 42 -15.90 -3.18 16.87
C THR A 42 -17.12 -3.00 15.98
N THR A 43 -17.86 -4.08 15.80
CA THR A 43 -19.20 -4.10 15.19
C THR A 43 -20.30 -4.33 16.24
N ASN A 44 -19.96 -4.40 17.53
CA ASN A 44 -20.93 -4.63 18.60
C ASN A 44 -21.81 -3.38 18.81
N PRO A 45 -23.13 -3.45 18.54
CA PRO A 45 -24.02 -2.30 18.64
C PRO A 45 -24.14 -1.76 20.06
N THR A 46 -24.01 -2.61 21.09
CA THR A 46 -24.05 -2.18 22.50
C THR A 46 -22.85 -1.31 22.84
N THR A 47 -21.64 -1.73 22.44
CA THR A 47 -20.41 -0.97 22.66
C THR A 47 -20.44 0.36 21.90
N ILE A 48 -20.85 0.32 20.63
CA ILE A 48 -21.00 1.51 19.77
C ILE A 48 -21.99 2.50 20.38
N THR A 49 -23.16 2.03 20.80
CA THR A 49 -24.17 2.87 21.45
C THR A 49 -23.62 3.51 22.72
N ALA A 50 -22.91 2.75 23.56
CA ALA A 50 -22.30 3.31 24.77
C ALA A 50 -21.26 4.41 24.47
N TRP A 51 -20.42 4.23 23.45
CA TRP A 51 -19.44 5.25 23.06
C TRP A 51 -20.09 6.56 22.63
N TRP A 52 -21.05 6.52 21.70
CA TRP A 52 -21.66 7.74 21.18
C TRP A 52 -22.72 8.35 22.10
N SER A 53 -23.32 7.57 23.02
CA SER A 53 -24.11 8.14 24.12
C SER A 53 -23.25 9.00 25.06
N ARG A 54 -22.00 8.58 25.34
CA ARG A 54 -21.07 9.32 26.20
C ARG A 54 -20.34 10.44 25.46
N TYR A 55 -20.00 10.23 24.19
CA TYR A 55 -19.22 11.15 23.37
C TYR A 55 -19.94 11.46 22.05
N PRO A 56 -21.08 12.18 22.11
CA PRO A 56 -21.94 12.36 20.93
C PRO A 56 -21.30 13.19 19.81
N ALA A 57 -20.26 13.98 20.12
CA ALA A 57 -19.50 14.77 19.15
C ALA A 57 -18.32 14.01 18.53
N ALA A 58 -18.04 12.77 18.96
CA ALA A 58 -16.90 12.00 18.47
C ALA A 58 -17.04 11.70 16.98
N ASN A 59 -15.93 11.86 16.25
CA ASN A 59 -15.81 11.42 14.86
C ASN A 59 -15.92 9.89 14.77
N ILE A 60 -16.35 9.39 13.63
CA ILE A 60 -16.40 7.96 13.31
C ILE A 60 -15.17 7.59 12.48
N ALA A 61 -14.40 6.64 12.98
CA ALA A 61 -13.39 5.95 12.18
C ALA A 61 -13.82 4.51 11.91
N VAL A 62 -13.42 4.00 10.74
CA VAL A 62 -13.60 2.61 10.31
C VAL A 62 -12.22 1.97 10.23
N ALA A 63 -12.05 0.82 10.88
CA ALA A 63 -10.84 0.01 10.72
C ALA A 63 -10.79 -0.59 9.30
N THR A 64 -9.65 -0.48 8.63
CA THR A 64 -9.46 -0.93 7.25
C THR A 64 -8.85 -2.33 7.16
N GLY A 65 -9.02 -2.97 6.00
CA GLY A 65 -8.74 -4.39 5.78
C GLY A 65 -9.83 -5.29 6.37
N ALA A 66 -9.95 -6.50 5.83
CA ALA A 66 -11.02 -7.43 6.18
C ALA A 66 -11.11 -7.66 7.71
N PRO A 67 -12.31 -7.57 8.32
CA PRO A 67 -13.63 -7.48 7.69
C PRO A 67 -14.07 -6.06 7.26
N GLY A 68 -13.31 -5.02 7.60
CA GLY A 68 -13.52 -3.66 7.09
C GLY A 68 -13.08 -3.49 5.63
N PRO A 69 -13.26 -2.30 5.04
CA PRO A 69 -12.92 -2.03 3.64
C PRO A 69 -11.42 -1.80 3.44
N ASP A 70 -10.95 -2.03 2.22
CA ASP A 70 -9.69 -1.44 1.76
C ASP A 70 -9.98 -0.07 1.15
N VAL A 71 -9.09 0.89 1.38
CA VAL A 71 -9.26 2.26 0.87
C VAL A 71 -8.01 2.76 0.17
N VAL A 72 -8.19 3.33 -1.02
CA VAL A 72 -7.18 4.15 -1.69
C VAL A 72 -7.48 5.61 -1.35
N ASP A 73 -6.59 6.25 -0.60
CA ASP A 73 -6.69 7.62 -0.13
C ASP A 73 -5.81 8.51 -1.03
N ILE A 74 -6.45 9.40 -1.79
CA ILE A 74 -5.80 10.26 -2.77
C ILE A 74 -5.83 11.71 -2.27
N ASP A 75 -4.64 12.25 -2.05
CA ASP A 75 -4.45 13.62 -1.58
C ASP A 75 -4.09 14.55 -2.76
N THR A 76 -5.00 15.48 -3.04
CA THR A 76 -4.92 16.41 -4.17
C THR A 76 -4.38 17.79 -3.80
N LYS A 77 -4.10 18.05 -2.52
CA LYS A 77 -3.67 19.37 -2.03
C LYS A 77 -2.15 19.56 -2.06
N ASP A 78 -1.69 20.80 -1.96
CA ASP A 78 -0.31 21.21 -1.62
C ASP A 78 0.79 20.66 -2.55
N GLY A 79 0.65 20.86 -3.86
CA GLY A 79 1.66 20.49 -4.85
C GLY A 79 1.85 18.98 -5.03
N ARG A 80 1.00 18.15 -4.39
CA ARG A 80 0.99 16.70 -4.58
C ARG A 80 0.41 16.33 -5.93
N ARG A 81 0.90 15.22 -6.48
CA ARG A 81 0.48 14.68 -7.78
C ARG A 81 -0.80 13.84 -7.71
N GLY A 82 -1.55 13.88 -6.60
CA GLY A 82 -2.72 13.02 -6.39
C GLY A 82 -3.78 13.16 -7.47
N ALA A 83 -4.06 14.37 -7.95
CA ALA A 83 -5.00 14.58 -9.07
C ALA A 83 -4.52 13.90 -10.38
N ARG A 84 -3.21 13.96 -10.67
CA ARG A 84 -2.60 13.27 -11.81
C ARG A 84 -2.66 11.74 -11.60
N SER A 85 -2.34 11.27 -10.40
CA SER A 85 -2.38 9.84 -10.07
C SER A 85 -3.80 9.28 -10.16
N LEU A 86 -4.81 10.01 -9.67
CA LEU A 86 -6.23 9.65 -9.84
C LEU A 86 -6.57 9.48 -11.32
N ALA A 87 -6.22 10.46 -12.17
CA ALA A 87 -6.48 10.38 -13.60
C ALA A 87 -5.78 9.19 -14.27
N GLN A 88 -4.51 8.94 -13.95
CA GLN A 88 -3.74 7.80 -14.47
C GLN A 88 -4.36 6.45 -14.07
N LEU A 89 -4.68 6.28 -12.79
CA LEU A 89 -5.27 5.05 -12.27
C LEU A 89 -6.68 4.81 -12.79
N ALA A 90 -7.49 5.86 -12.93
CA ALA A 90 -8.82 5.77 -13.51
C ALA A 90 -8.75 5.35 -14.99
N ALA A 91 -7.86 5.95 -15.78
CA ALA A 91 -7.64 5.60 -17.18
C ALA A 91 -7.15 4.14 -17.34
N ALA A 92 -6.30 3.68 -16.42
CA ALA A 92 -5.84 2.29 -16.37
C ALA A 92 -6.89 1.29 -15.85
N GLY A 93 -8.05 1.78 -15.37
CA GLY A 93 -9.10 0.95 -14.80
C GLY A 93 -8.79 0.37 -13.41
N LEU A 94 -7.70 0.79 -12.77
CA LEU A 94 -7.21 0.24 -11.49
C LEU A 94 -8.06 0.67 -10.29
N LEU A 95 -8.97 1.63 -10.47
CA LEU A 95 -9.91 2.09 -9.45
C LEU A 95 -11.37 1.67 -9.75
N ARG A 96 -11.58 0.86 -10.80
CA ARG A 96 -12.92 0.38 -11.16
C ARG A 96 -13.47 -0.51 -10.05
N GLY A 97 -14.78 -0.43 -9.83
CA GLY A 97 -15.45 -1.24 -8.81
C GLY A 97 -15.40 -0.67 -7.39
N ALA A 98 -14.80 0.50 -7.16
CA ALA A 98 -14.93 1.17 -5.85
C ALA A 98 -16.42 1.27 -5.48
N HIS A 99 -16.84 0.78 -4.32
CA HIS A 99 -18.25 0.77 -3.92
C HIS A 99 -18.67 2.10 -3.28
N ALA A 100 -17.71 2.92 -2.85
CA ALA A 100 -17.96 4.29 -2.44
C ALA A 100 -16.78 5.21 -2.80
N VAL A 101 -17.09 6.46 -3.12
CA VAL A 101 -16.13 7.56 -3.23
C VAL A 101 -16.52 8.63 -2.22
N VAL A 102 -15.60 8.97 -1.34
CA VAL A 102 -15.80 9.99 -0.30
C VAL A 102 -14.82 11.13 -0.53
N VAL A 103 -15.34 12.35 -0.64
CA VAL A 103 -14.54 13.57 -0.66
C VAL A 103 -14.09 13.88 0.75
N THR A 104 -12.78 14.10 0.92
CA THR A 104 -12.18 14.40 2.21
C THR A 104 -12.24 15.91 2.51
N PRO A 105 -12.13 16.32 3.79
CA PRO A 105 -12.12 17.73 4.18
C PRO A 105 -11.04 18.58 3.49
N SER A 106 -9.93 17.98 3.07
CA SER A 106 -8.84 18.66 2.36
C SER A 106 -9.03 18.73 0.83
N GLY A 107 -10.14 18.20 0.29
CA GLY A 107 -10.44 18.18 -1.14
C GLY A 107 -9.91 16.94 -1.89
N GLY A 108 -9.36 15.96 -1.18
CA GLY A 108 -8.96 14.67 -1.72
C GLY A 108 -10.09 13.64 -1.77
N TYR A 109 -9.76 12.38 -2.03
CA TYR A 109 -10.73 11.29 -2.21
C TYR A 109 -10.31 10.03 -1.46
N HIS A 110 -11.24 9.44 -0.72
CA HIS A 110 -11.17 8.04 -0.31
C HIS A 110 -12.01 7.18 -1.27
N LEU A 111 -11.39 6.22 -1.92
CA LEU A 111 -12.08 5.21 -2.75
C LEU A 111 -12.12 3.89 -1.98
N TYR A 112 -13.33 3.42 -1.68
CA TYR A 112 -13.56 2.24 -0.85
C TYR A 112 -13.80 1.00 -1.72
N PHE A 113 -13.17 -0.11 -1.32
CA PHE A 113 -13.23 -1.42 -1.97
C PHE A 113 -13.55 -2.49 -0.94
N ALA A 114 -13.94 -3.69 -1.40
CA ALA A 114 -14.07 -4.83 -0.52
C ALA A 114 -12.74 -5.08 0.24
N GLY A 115 -12.85 -5.47 1.51
CA GLY A 115 -11.71 -5.68 2.38
C GLY A 115 -10.86 -6.87 1.97
N SER A 116 -9.54 -6.73 2.14
CA SER A 116 -8.59 -7.84 1.97
C SER A 116 -7.61 -7.92 3.14
N HIS A 117 -6.58 -8.76 3.00
CA HIS A 117 -5.48 -8.87 3.96
C HIS A 117 -4.24 -8.05 3.56
N GLN A 118 -4.37 -7.14 2.59
CA GLN A 118 -3.30 -6.23 2.21
C GLN A 118 -2.90 -5.32 3.36
N ARG A 119 -1.60 -5.03 3.47
CA ARG A 119 -1.06 -4.14 4.50
C ARG A 119 -1.23 -2.68 4.08
N ASN A 120 -1.29 -1.80 5.08
CA ASN A 120 -1.13 -0.36 4.85
C ASN A 120 0.17 -0.03 4.10
N GLY A 121 0.15 1.06 3.34
CA GLY A 121 1.33 1.63 2.73
C GLY A 121 1.07 3.04 2.22
N ALA A 122 2.10 3.66 1.66
CA ALA A 122 2.02 5.01 1.14
C ALA A 122 2.91 5.17 -0.10
N MET A 123 2.52 6.07 -0.98
CA MET A 123 3.29 6.57 -2.12
C MET A 123 3.30 8.11 -2.09
N PRO A 124 4.09 8.74 -1.21
CA PRO A 124 4.04 10.19 -0.99
C PRO A 124 4.30 11.01 -2.25
N ARG A 125 5.19 10.53 -3.14
CA ARG A 125 5.50 11.17 -4.44
C ARG A 125 4.31 11.23 -5.40
N HIS A 126 3.33 10.37 -5.18
CA HIS A 126 2.12 10.26 -5.99
C HIS A 126 0.88 10.81 -5.28
N GLY A 127 0.99 11.19 -4.00
CA GLY A 127 -0.17 11.61 -3.21
C GLY A 127 -1.21 10.49 -3.07
N VAL A 128 -0.75 9.24 -2.91
CA VAL A 128 -1.61 8.06 -2.76
C VAL A 128 -1.20 7.32 -1.50
N ASP A 129 -2.13 7.13 -0.57
CA ASP A 129 -2.01 6.28 0.60
C ASP A 129 -2.92 5.06 0.47
N PHE A 130 -2.47 3.93 0.99
CA PHE A 130 -3.18 2.66 0.98
C PHE A 130 -3.56 2.28 2.40
N ARG A 131 -4.86 2.10 2.63
CA ARG A 131 -5.42 1.75 3.92
C ARG A 131 -5.98 0.33 3.84
N GLY A 132 -5.24 -0.61 4.40
CA GLY A 132 -5.61 -2.02 4.56
C GLY A 132 -5.49 -2.41 6.04
N ILE A 133 -5.07 -3.65 6.32
CA ILE A 133 -4.98 -4.19 7.68
C ILE A 133 -4.11 -3.32 8.59
N GLY A 134 -4.63 -3.06 9.78
CA GLY A 134 -3.98 -2.25 10.83
C GLY A 134 -4.11 -0.74 10.60
N GLY A 135 -4.85 -0.31 9.58
CA GLY A 135 -5.18 1.07 9.30
C GLY A 135 -6.59 1.44 9.69
N TYR A 136 -6.91 2.71 9.54
CA TYR A 136 -8.26 3.22 9.61
C TYR A 136 -8.42 4.45 8.73
N VAL A 137 -9.67 4.79 8.44
CA VAL A 137 -10.07 6.05 7.81
C VAL A 137 -11.19 6.68 8.62
N LEU A 138 -11.25 8.01 8.66
CA LEU A 138 -12.46 8.68 9.09
C LEU A 138 -13.55 8.48 8.04
N ALA A 139 -14.78 8.28 8.50
CA ALA A 139 -15.92 8.02 7.64
C ALA A 139 -17.01 9.10 7.85
N PRO A 140 -17.81 9.41 6.82
CA PRO A 140 -18.95 10.32 6.96
C PRO A 140 -19.87 9.91 8.13
N PRO A 141 -20.43 10.86 8.91
CA PRO A 141 -20.41 12.30 8.71
C PRO A 141 -19.28 13.02 9.46
N SER A 142 -18.16 12.34 9.79
CA SER A 142 -17.05 12.94 10.53
C SER A 142 -16.55 14.24 9.91
N THR A 143 -16.00 15.13 10.73
CA THR A 143 -15.51 16.44 10.31
C THR A 143 -14.08 16.69 10.78
N ILE A 144 -13.32 17.48 10.03
CA ILE A 144 -12.02 18.05 10.43
C ILE A 144 -12.12 19.54 10.22
N ASP A 145 -11.81 20.34 11.25
CA ASP A 145 -11.93 21.81 11.22
C ASP A 145 -13.30 22.30 10.69
N GLY A 146 -14.37 21.60 11.07
CA GLY A 146 -15.74 21.88 10.64
C GLY A 146 -16.09 21.43 9.21
N GLN A 147 -15.11 20.94 8.43
CA GLN A 147 -15.32 20.44 7.07
C GLN A 147 -15.62 18.93 7.07
N PRO A 148 -16.71 18.48 6.42
CA PRO A 148 -17.14 17.08 6.50
C PRO A 148 -16.47 16.16 5.47
N TYR A 149 -16.31 14.90 5.84
CA TYR A 149 -16.21 13.81 4.87
C TYR A 149 -17.57 13.60 4.20
N ARG A 150 -17.63 13.65 2.87
CA ARG A 150 -18.89 13.58 2.10
C ARG A 150 -18.88 12.44 1.09
N ILE A 151 -19.93 11.64 1.07
CA ILE A 151 -20.12 10.63 0.03
C ILE A 151 -20.43 11.36 -1.29
N ALA A 152 -19.58 11.19 -2.30
CA ALA A 152 -19.80 11.69 -3.66
C ALA A 152 -20.48 10.62 -4.52
N GLU A 153 -20.05 9.37 -4.39
CA GLU A 153 -20.63 8.24 -5.12
C GLU A 153 -20.80 7.04 -4.20
N TRP A 154 -21.85 6.25 -4.44
CA TRP A 154 -22.07 4.96 -3.81
C TRP A 154 -22.70 4.00 -4.82
N ARG A 155 -22.21 2.76 -4.83
CA ARG A 155 -22.74 1.66 -5.64
C ARG A 155 -22.47 0.33 -4.96
N SER A 156 -23.34 -0.64 -5.14
CA SER A 156 -23.07 -2.01 -4.66
C SER A 156 -21.93 -2.63 -5.45
N SER A 157 -20.86 -3.04 -4.78
CA SER A 157 -19.75 -3.79 -5.38
C SER A 157 -18.95 -4.52 -4.31
N ASP A 158 -18.44 -5.69 -4.69
CA ASP A 158 -17.52 -6.55 -3.93
C ASP A 158 -16.10 -6.53 -4.53
N ALA A 159 -15.81 -5.57 -5.42
CA ALA A 159 -14.52 -5.49 -6.07
C ALA A 159 -13.39 -5.26 -5.07
N LEU A 160 -12.32 -6.03 -5.25
CA LEU A 160 -11.04 -5.84 -4.57
C LEU A 160 -10.18 -4.85 -5.35
N VAL A 161 -9.31 -4.14 -4.64
CA VAL A 161 -8.25 -3.31 -5.23
C VAL A 161 -6.90 -3.99 -5.03
N ASP A 162 -6.02 -3.94 -6.03
CA ASP A 162 -4.65 -4.45 -5.92
C ASP A 162 -3.69 -3.26 -5.70
N PHE A 163 -3.23 -3.09 -4.46
CA PHE A 163 -2.30 -2.01 -4.10
C PHE A 163 -0.96 -2.15 -4.82
N ASP A 164 -0.50 -3.37 -5.11
CA ASP A 164 0.76 -3.59 -5.82
C ASP A 164 0.64 -3.33 -7.33
N ALA A 165 -0.52 -3.59 -7.92
CA ALA A 165 -0.81 -3.14 -9.29
C ALA A 165 -0.76 -1.61 -9.39
N ILE A 166 -1.35 -0.90 -8.43
CA ILE A 166 -1.28 0.57 -8.36
C ILE A 166 0.19 1.03 -8.24
N ARG A 167 0.98 0.41 -7.34
CA ARG A 167 2.41 0.72 -7.20
C ARG A 167 3.17 0.55 -8.51
N ARG A 168 3.03 -0.61 -9.16
CA ARG A 168 3.69 -0.90 -10.45
C ARG A 168 3.25 0.03 -11.57
N HIS A 169 2.02 0.53 -11.53
CA HIS A 169 1.53 1.43 -12.56
C HIS A 169 2.06 2.86 -12.39
N LEU A 170 2.06 3.38 -11.15
CA LEU A 170 2.49 4.74 -10.86
C LEU A 170 4.01 4.91 -10.83
N ASP A 171 4.70 3.89 -10.31
CA ASP A 171 6.16 3.82 -10.26
C ASP A 171 6.61 2.50 -10.86
N PRO A 172 6.52 2.34 -12.19
CA PRO A 172 6.96 1.13 -12.84
C PRO A 172 8.43 0.90 -12.48
N PRO A 173 8.81 -0.32 -12.09
CA PRO A 173 10.19 -0.61 -11.77
C PRO A 173 11.03 -0.15 -12.96
N ARG A 174 11.99 0.75 -12.71
CA ARG A 174 12.93 1.17 -13.75
C ARG A 174 13.51 -0.12 -14.32
N LEU A 175 13.18 -0.41 -15.58
CA LEU A 175 13.98 -1.31 -16.37
C LEU A 175 15.37 -0.69 -16.31
N ALA A 176 16.28 -1.30 -15.55
CA ALA A 176 17.68 -0.95 -15.69
C ALA A 176 17.99 -1.03 -17.19
N PRO A 177 18.75 -0.07 -17.76
CA PRO A 177 19.14 -0.16 -19.16
C PRO A 177 19.62 -1.59 -19.41
N GLN A 178 18.90 -2.31 -20.28
CA GLN A 178 19.27 -3.68 -20.59
C GLN A 178 20.69 -3.62 -21.12
N PRO A 179 21.65 -4.30 -20.49
CA PRO A 179 22.99 -4.29 -21.05
C PRO A 179 22.89 -4.90 -22.44
N THR A 180 23.51 -4.25 -23.42
CA THR A 180 23.76 -4.84 -24.73
C THR A 180 24.70 -6.01 -24.51
N TYR A 181 24.17 -7.20 -24.21
CA TYR A 181 24.99 -8.39 -24.04
C TYR A 181 25.45 -8.91 -25.39
N GLY A 182 26.76 -9.18 -25.50
CA GLY A 182 27.33 -9.93 -26.63
C GLY A 182 26.66 -11.29 -26.75
N ARG A 183 26.25 -11.65 -27.97
CA ARG A 183 25.38 -12.79 -28.31
C ARG A 183 25.85 -14.21 -27.87
N ASN A 184 26.98 -14.40 -27.17
CA ASN A 184 27.63 -15.71 -27.04
C ASN A 184 28.14 -16.05 -25.62
N GLY A 185 27.32 -15.92 -24.57
CA GLY A 185 27.70 -16.43 -23.24
C GLY A 185 28.86 -15.67 -22.55
N ASP A 186 29.15 -14.44 -22.99
CA ASP A 186 30.11 -13.59 -22.29
C ASP A 186 29.48 -12.97 -21.03
N HIS A 187 29.82 -13.53 -19.87
CA HIS A 187 29.33 -13.05 -18.57
C HIS A 187 30.13 -11.86 -18.02
N ARG A 188 31.21 -11.41 -18.68
CA ARG A 188 32.00 -10.25 -18.21
C ARG A 188 31.17 -8.98 -18.15
N GLY A 189 30.25 -8.81 -19.11
CA GLY A 189 29.29 -7.70 -19.10
C GLY A 189 28.34 -7.71 -17.90
N LEU A 190 27.94 -8.90 -17.40
CA LEU A 190 27.12 -9.03 -16.19
C LEU A 190 27.88 -8.57 -14.95
N VAL A 191 29.16 -8.95 -14.85
CA VAL A 191 30.03 -8.60 -13.72
C VAL A 191 30.34 -7.10 -13.71
N GLN A 192 30.72 -6.52 -14.85
CA GLN A 192 30.97 -5.08 -14.98
C GLN A 192 29.73 -4.25 -14.70
N TRP A 193 28.58 -4.67 -15.22
CA TRP A 193 27.31 -4.00 -14.95
C TRP A 193 26.93 -4.06 -13.47
N MET A 194 27.16 -5.18 -12.80
CA MET A 194 26.93 -5.31 -11.35
C MET A 194 27.86 -4.39 -10.56
N ALA A 195 29.13 -4.28 -10.94
CA ALA A 195 30.10 -3.40 -10.29
C ALA A 195 29.70 -1.91 -10.36
N GLY A 196 28.99 -1.49 -11.42
CA GLY A 196 28.53 -0.11 -11.61
C GLY A 196 27.24 0.27 -10.86
N GLN A 197 26.67 -0.60 -10.03
CA GLN A 197 25.36 -0.35 -9.40
C GLN A 197 25.43 0.59 -8.20
N THR A 198 24.48 1.53 -8.13
CA THR A 198 24.35 2.48 -7.02
C THR A 198 23.50 1.93 -5.86
N ALA A 199 23.57 2.61 -4.71
CA ALA A 199 22.77 2.29 -3.53
C ALA A 199 21.27 2.21 -3.85
N GLY A 200 20.57 1.21 -3.28
CA GLY A 200 19.14 0.99 -3.46
C GLY A 200 18.75 -0.10 -4.48
N ASN A 201 19.58 -0.36 -5.52
CA ASN A 201 19.26 -1.38 -6.55
C ASN A 201 20.11 -2.66 -6.47
N ARG A 202 21.19 -2.61 -5.69
CA ARG A 202 22.23 -3.62 -5.51
C ARG A 202 21.75 -5.08 -5.38
N ASN A 203 20.80 -5.35 -4.48
CA ASN A 203 20.28 -6.71 -4.27
C ASN A 203 19.48 -7.22 -5.47
N ASN A 204 18.64 -6.37 -6.07
CA ASN A 204 17.85 -6.72 -7.24
C ASN A 204 18.74 -6.93 -8.47
N ALA A 205 19.76 -6.08 -8.65
CA ALA A 205 20.73 -6.20 -9.71
C ALA A 205 21.54 -7.51 -9.60
N LEU A 206 22.02 -7.85 -8.40
CA LEU A 206 22.74 -9.11 -8.19
C LEU A 206 21.85 -10.32 -8.47
N TYR A 207 20.60 -10.31 -7.99
CA TYR A 207 19.66 -11.39 -8.26
C TYR A 207 19.43 -11.59 -9.77
N PHE A 208 19.20 -10.51 -10.50
CA PHE A 208 19.04 -10.53 -11.95
C PHE A 208 20.28 -11.06 -12.66
N ALA A 209 21.47 -10.53 -12.33
CA ALA A 209 22.71 -10.92 -12.99
C ALA A 209 23.05 -12.39 -12.75
N ALA A 210 22.85 -12.88 -11.52
CA ALA A 210 23.04 -14.29 -11.19
C ALA A 210 22.05 -15.20 -11.94
N ARG A 211 20.77 -14.83 -12.02
CA ARG A 211 19.76 -15.58 -12.79
C ARG A 211 20.12 -15.67 -14.26
N ARG A 212 20.52 -14.54 -14.87
CA ARG A 212 20.90 -14.52 -16.28
C ARG A 212 22.14 -15.36 -16.54
N ALA A 213 23.18 -15.22 -15.71
CA ALA A 213 24.40 -16.02 -15.81
C ALA A 213 24.06 -17.52 -15.82
N ILE A 214 23.25 -17.97 -14.87
CA ILE A 214 22.77 -19.35 -14.73
C ILE A 214 22.00 -19.83 -15.98
N GLU A 215 21.06 -19.02 -16.46
CA GLU A 215 20.25 -19.35 -17.66
C GLU A 215 21.11 -19.50 -18.92
N THR A 216 22.24 -18.80 -18.97
CA THR A 216 23.21 -18.86 -20.08
C THR A 216 24.38 -19.83 -19.85
N GLY A 217 24.31 -20.69 -18.83
CA GLY A 217 25.29 -21.75 -18.59
C GLY A 217 26.58 -21.31 -17.87
N ALA A 218 26.53 -20.25 -17.06
CA ALA A 218 27.70 -19.75 -16.36
C ALA A 218 28.28 -20.74 -15.35
N SER A 219 29.62 -20.75 -15.24
CA SER A 219 30.33 -21.53 -14.23
C SER A 219 30.17 -20.93 -12.82
N ALA A 220 30.48 -21.73 -11.79
CA ALA A 220 30.51 -21.25 -10.41
C ALA A 220 31.46 -20.04 -10.22
N ALA A 221 32.55 -19.98 -10.98
CA ALA A 221 33.50 -18.87 -10.94
C ALA A 221 32.85 -17.52 -11.31
N VAL A 222 31.92 -17.52 -12.26
CA VAL A 222 31.17 -16.30 -12.66
C VAL A 222 30.24 -15.84 -11.53
N LEU A 223 29.61 -16.78 -10.82
CA LEU A 223 28.78 -16.44 -9.66
C LEU A 223 29.63 -15.83 -8.53
N HIS A 224 30.84 -16.34 -8.30
CA HIS A 224 31.78 -15.73 -7.36
C HIS A 224 32.21 -14.32 -7.80
N GLN A 225 32.45 -14.09 -9.09
CA GLN A 225 32.75 -12.76 -9.63
C GLN A 225 31.60 -11.78 -9.46
N LEU A 226 30.35 -12.22 -9.69
CA LEU A 226 29.15 -11.42 -9.41
C LEU A 226 29.01 -11.08 -7.93
N GLN A 227 29.31 -12.03 -7.05
CA GLN A 227 29.31 -11.80 -5.61
C GLN A 227 30.36 -10.74 -5.22
N ALA A 228 31.57 -10.86 -5.75
CA ALA A 228 32.66 -9.92 -5.47
C ALA A 228 32.34 -8.51 -5.99
N ALA A 229 31.79 -8.41 -7.22
CA ALA A 229 31.36 -7.14 -7.80
C ALA A 229 30.24 -6.48 -6.96
N ALA A 230 29.32 -7.28 -6.43
CA ALA A 230 28.25 -6.79 -5.58
C ALA A 230 28.79 -6.30 -4.22
N VAL A 231 29.75 -7.01 -3.62
CA VAL A 231 30.44 -6.55 -2.41
C VAL A 231 31.20 -5.24 -2.67
N GLY A 232 31.93 -5.14 -3.78
CA GLY A 232 32.61 -3.91 -4.20
C GLY A 232 31.64 -2.75 -4.45
N ALA A 233 30.42 -3.04 -4.94
CA ALA A 233 29.35 -2.05 -5.10
C ALA A 233 28.68 -1.66 -3.77
N GLY A 234 28.99 -2.33 -2.66
CA GLY A 234 28.55 -1.97 -1.31
C GLY A 234 27.44 -2.85 -0.70
N LEU A 235 27.31 -4.12 -1.09
CA LEU A 235 26.60 -5.12 -0.28
C LEU A 235 27.55 -5.75 0.75
N THR A 236 27.01 -6.28 1.84
CA THR A 236 27.77 -7.21 2.69
C THR A 236 27.96 -8.57 1.98
N ALA A 237 29.04 -9.27 2.31
CA ALA A 237 29.30 -10.61 1.77
C ALA A 237 28.15 -11.60 2.10
N THR A 238 27.55 -11.48 3.28
CA THR A 238 26.42 -12.30 3.72
C THR A 238 25.17 -12.06 2.89
N GLU A 239 24.85 -10.79 2.59
CA GLU A 239 23.71 -10.43 1.73
C GLU A 239 23.93 -10.90 0.29
N ALA A 240 25.12 -10.66 -0.27
CA ALA A 240 25.45 -11.06 -1.62
C ALA A 240 25.35 -12.59 -1.80
N ALA A 241 25.91 -13.36 -0.86
CA ALA A 241 25.85 -14.81 -0.87
C ALA A 241 24.41 -15.34 -0.72
N ARG A 242 23.56 -14.68 0.10
CA ARG A 242 22.14 -15.04 0.25
C ARG A 242 21.37 -14.84 -1.06
N THR A 243 21.62 -13.73 -1.74
CA THR A 243 20.98 -13.38 -3.02
C THR A 243 21.34 -14.37 -4.13
N ILE A 244 22.62 -14.78 -4.22
CA ILE A 244 23.06 -15.82 -5.17
C ILE A 244 22.40 -17.16 -4.87
N ARG A 245 22.38 -17.59 -3.60
CA ARG A 245 21.70 -18.84 -3.21
C ARG A 245 20.21 -18.82 -3.61
N SER A 246 19.54 -17.69 -3.46
CA SER A 246 18.14 -17.51 -3.88
C SER A 246 17.95 -17.65 -5.39
N ALA A 247 18.87 -17.12 -6.19
CA ALA A 247 18.84 -17.24 -7.66
C ALA A 247 19.00 -18.69 -8.13
N VAL A 248 19.91 -19.45 -7.48
CA VAL A 248 20.19 -20.87 -7.77
C VAL A 248 19.03 -21.78 -7.34
N ALA A 249 18.48 -21.58 -6.13
CA ALA A 249 17.42 -22.45 -5.59
C ALA A 249 16.15 -22.47 -6.46
N ARG A 250 15.79 -21.35 -7.07
CA ARG A 250 14.60 -21.22 -7.94
C ARG A 250 14.76 -21.79 -9.35
N GLN A 251 15.96 -22.21 -9.76
CA GLN A 251 16.14 -22.96 -11.00
C GLN A 251 15.72 -24.43 -10.84
N LYS A 252 15.98 -25.01 -9.66
CA LYS A 252 15.68 -26.41 -9.35
C LYS A 252 14.18 -26.72 -9.22
N THR A 253 13.33 -25.70 -9.08
CA THR A 253 11.87 -25.85 -8.94
C THR A 253 11.11 -25.79 -10.27
N ARG A 254 11.82 -25.64 -11.40
CA ARG A 254 11.25 -25.53 -12.76
C ARG A 254 11.76 -26.63 -13.72
N GLY A 255 12.39 -27.66 -13.18
CA GLY A 255 12.76 -28.89 -13.89
C GLY A 255 11.85 -30.03 -13.49
#